data_AF-A0A957X4K5-F1
#
_entry.id   AF-A0A957X4K5-F1
#
_cell.length_a   1.000
_cell.length_b   1.000
_cell.length_c   1.000
_cell.angle_alpha   90.00
_cell.angle_beta   90.00
_cell.angle_gamma   90.00
#
_symmetry.space_group_name_H-M   'P 1'
#
loop_
_entity.id
_entity.type
_entity.pdbx_description
1 polymer ?
#
loop_
_entity_poly.entity_id
_entity_poly.type
_entity_poly.pdbx_seq_one_letter_code
_entity_poly.pdbx_strand_id
1 'polypeptide(L)'
;MGEAEVMVAGGVTDILIPYNIVGAAKVERLLRLARRAKITVSLDSLATAEGIAEVAKRDGGAVNVLIEVDTGAKRCGVQSPQAAIALGQQIVKLPGIKLQGVMTYPSRSESKPFLDEIREGFQRAGLPFDVLSGGGTGYEAISKELGCTEHRAGSYLWEGNSRIKSRADLSDERCPLRIICTVVSTPTADRIIIDGGQKTFCSYPPTPYGYCIEHPEIHIYGMSVEHGHVDVSQS
;
A
#
# COMPACT_ATOMS: atom_id res chain seq x y z
N MET A 1 10.51 -4.32 3.67
CA MET A 1 11.88 -4.14 4.22
C MET A 1 12.86 -3.61 3.20
N GLY A 2 13.11 -4.31 2.09
CA GLY A 2 14.08 -3.84 1.08
C GLY A 2 13.80 -2.43 0.55
N GLU A 3 12.53 -2.11 0.25
CA GLU A 3 12.12 -0.77 -0.17
C GLU A 3 12.51 0.31 0.85
N ALA A 4 12.19 0.11 2.13
CA ALA A 4 12.51 1.07 3.19
C ALA A 4 14.03 1.26 3.36
N GLU A 5 14.82 0.20 3.23
CA GLU A 5 16.29 0.30 3.28
C GLU A 5 16.85 1.15 2.15
N VAL A 6 16.33 0.97 0.92
CA VAL A 6 16.71 1.79 -0.25
C VAL A 6 16.28 3.24 -0.05
N MET A 7 15.05 3.49 0.44
CA MET A 7 14.56 4.84 0.72
C MET A 7 15.43 5.57 1.76
N VAL A 8 15.80 4.90 2.86
CA VAL A 8 16.72 5.47 3.86
C VAL A 8 18.12 5.70 3.29
N ALA A 9 18.63 4.79 2.47
CA ALA A 9 19.90 5.00 1.77
C ALA A 9 19.85 6.21 0.82
N GLY A 10 18.68 6.48 0.22
CA GLY A 10 18.39 7.67 -0.58
C GLY A 10 18.08 8.95 0.21
N GLY A 11 18.14 8.92 1.55
CA GLY A 11 17.98 10.09 2.41
C GLY A 11 16.56 10.32 2.96
N VAL A 12 15.62 9.41 2.74
CA VAL A 12 14.28 9.49 3.36
C VAL A 12 14.37 9.05 4.83
N THR A 13 13.98 9.92 5.76
CA THR A 13 14.19 9.70 7.21
C THR A 13 12.93 9.46 8.03
N ASP A 14 11.74 9.52 7.44
CA ASP A 14 10.45 9.21 8.10
C ASP A 14 9.65 8.28 7.18
N ILE A 15 9.50 7.02 7.60
CA ILE A 15 8.90 5.96 6.77
C ILE A 15 7.93 5.13 7.60
N LEU A 16 6.69 5.05 7.12
CA LEU A 16 5.74 4.03 7.53
C LEU A 16 5.85 2.80 6.62
N ILE A 17 6.03 1.63 7.23
CA ILE A 17 5.93 0.32 6.58
C ILE A 17 4.58 -0.28 6.97
N PRO A 18 3.53 -0.17 6.13
CA PRO A 18 2.19 -0.65 6.45
C PRO A 18 2.10 -2.18 6.23
N TYR A 19 2.91 -2.93 6.99
CA TYR A 19 3.05 -4.37 6.86
C TYR A 19 3.53 -5.04 8.16
N ASN A 20 2.96 -6.19 8.48
CA ASN A 20 3.40 -7.06 9.59
C ASN A 20 4.84 -7.59 9.37
N ILE A 21 5.79 -7.16 10.20
CA ILE A 21 7.19 -7.64 10.12
C ILE A 21 7.38 -8.87 11.00
N VAL A 22 7.30 -10.05 10.39
CA VAL A 22 7.42 -11.35 11.08
C VAL A 22 8.75 -12.03 10.79
N GLY A 23 9.39 -12.52 11.86
CA GLY A 23 10.62 -13.33 11.82
C GLY A 23 11.89 -12.55 12.21
N ALA A 24 12.73 -13.17 13.04
CA ALA A 24 13.91 -12.52 13.66
C ALA A 24 14.82 -11.80 12.65
N ALA A 25 15.16 -12.45 11.53
CA ALA A 25 16.02 -11.84 10.50
C ALA A 25 15.44 -10.54 9.89
N LYS A 26 14.11 -10.42 9.76
CA LYS A 26 13.47 -9.19 9.26
C LYS A 26 13.39 -8.13 10.35
N VAL A 27 13.13 -8.54 11.59
CA VAL A 27 13.09 -7.63 12.75
C VAL A 27 14.47 -7.05 13.06
N GLU A 28 15.54 -7.83 12.96
CA GLU A 28 16.92 -7.34 13.10
C GLU A 28 17.23 -6.24 12.08
N ARG A 29 16.81 -6.45 10.82
CA ARG A 29 16.91 -5.42 9.77
C ARG A 29 16.08 -4.19 10.10
N LEU A 30 14.85 -4.38 10.59
CA LEU A 30 13.96 -3.29 11.01
C LEU A 30 14.59 -2.43 12.10
N LEU A 31 15.10 -3.04 13.18
CA LEU A 31 15.67 -2.30 14.30
C LEU A 31 16.99 -1.62 13.94
N ARG A 32 17.82 -2.23 13.07
CA ARG A 32 19.00 -1.55 12.51
C ARG A 32 18.59 -0.32 11.68
N LEU A 33 17.52 -0.43 10.88
CA LEU A 33 17.01 0.68 10.09
C LEU A 33 16.44 1.80 10.97
N ALA A 34 15.72 1.45 12.04
CA ALA A 34 15.14 2.39 13.01
C ALA A 34 16.18 3.21 13.81
N ARG A 35 17.47 2.81 13.80
CA ARG A 35 18.56 3.64 14.36
C ARG A 35 19.00 4.76 13.43
N ARG A 36 18.64 4.69 12.15
CA ARG A 36 19.09 5.62 11.10
C ARG A 36 17.97 6.56 10.63
N ALA A 37 16.72 6.20 10.87
CA ALA A 37 15.53 6.92 10.44
C ALA A 37 14.38 6.67 11.41
N LYS A 38 13.39 7.56 11.42
CA LYS A 38 12.11 7.33 12.10
C LYS A 38 11.33 6.29 11.29
N ILE A 39 11.28 5.07 11.82
CA ILE A 39 10.54 3.97 11.20
C ILE A 39 9.29 3.68 12.03
N THR A 40 8.15 3.66 11.36
CA THR A 40 6.88 3.20 11.88
C THR A 40 6.47 1.93 11.14
N VAL A 41 5.93 0.93 11.84
CA VAL A 41 5.38 -0.29 11.21
C VAL A 41 3.94 -0.52 11.63
N SER A 42 3.13 -1.14 10.77
CA SER A 42 1.84 -1.66 11.20
C SER A 42 1.97 -3.08 11.76
N LEU A 43 1.07 -3.44 12.66
CA LEU A 43 0.89 -4.80 13.16
C LEU A 43 -0.56 -5.02 13.55
N ASP A 44 -1.00 -6.26 13.61
CA ASP A 44 -2.37 -6.63 14.00
C ASP A 44 -2.45 -7.77 15.02
N SER A 45 -1.30 -8.20 15.57
CA SER A 45 -1.25 -9.28 16.55
C SER A 45 -0.19 -9.08 17.62
N LEU A 46 -0.45 -9.67 18.80
CA LEU A 46 0.52 -9.68 19.89
C LEU A 46 1.78 -10.45 19.48
N ALA A 47 1.66 -11.54 18.73
CA ALA A 47 2.80 -12.32 18.26
C ALA A 47 3.77 -11.50 17.39
N THR A 48 3.25 -10.64 16.50
CA THR A 48 4.09 -9.71 15.72
C THR A 48 4.82 -8.74 16.66
N ALA A 49 4.12 -8.18 17.65
CA ALA A 49 4.69 -7.25 18.61
C ALA A 49 5.76 -7.91 19.51
N GLU A 50 5.49 -9.09 20.06
CA GLU A 50 6.44 -9.85 20.87
C GLU A 50 7.69 -10.23 20.07
N GLY A 51 7.53 -10.60 18.80
CA GLY A 51 8.67 -10.85 17.91
C GLY A 51 9.58 -9.63 17.73
N ILE A 52 9.02 -8.43 17.69
CA ILE A 52 9.79 -7.18 17.66
C ILE A 52 10.47 -6.92 19.01
N ALA A 53 9.71 -7.06 20.09
CA ALA A 53 10.17 -6.79 21.45
C ALA A 53 11.33 -7.71 21.86
N GLU A 54 11.30 -8.98 21.47
CA GLU A 54 12.35 -9.95 21.80
C GLU A 54 13.70 -9.55 21.18
N VAL A 55 13.70 -9.19 19.89
CA VAL A 55 14.94 -8.74 19.23
C VAL A 55 15.37 -7.37 19.79
N ALA A 56 14.42 -6.47 20.09
CA ALA A 56 14.74 -5.18 20.68
C ALA A 56 15.35 -5.30 22.08
N LYS A 57 14.89 -6.28 22.87
CA LYS A 57 15.47 -6.61 24.18
C LYS A 57 16.91 -7.13 24.06
N ARG A 58 17.17 -7.96 23.04
CA ARG A 58 18.49 -8.55 22.78
C ARG A 58 19.50 -7.52 22.25
N ASP A 59 19.11 -6.76 21.23
CA ASP A 59 20.03 -5.94 20.44
C ASP A 59 19.93 -4.45 20.77
N GLY A 60 18.89 -4.02 21.49
CA GLY A 60 18.54 -2.63 21.72
C GLY A 60 17.86 -1.97 20.52
N GLY A 61 17.20 -0.84 20.77
CA GLY A 61 16.48 -0.06 19.77
C GLY A 61 14.99 0.02 20.05
N ALA A 62 14.30 0.84 19.28
CA ALA A 62 12.85 0.97 19.36
C ALA A 62 12.28 1.27 17.97
N VAL A 63 11.04 0.85 17.75
CA VAL A 63 10.28 1.16 16.54
C VAL A 63 8.91 1.71 16.91
N ASN A 64 8.42 2.65 16.11
CA ASN A 64 7.06 3.14 16.26
C ASN A 64 6.09 2.10 15.66
N VAL A 65 4.92 1.93 16.26
CA VAL A 65 3.91 0.99 15.75
C VAL A 65 2.53 1.61 15.67
N LEU A 66 1.79 1.18 14.65
CA LEU A 66 0.36 1.40 14.49
C LEU A 66 -0.35 0.05 14.54
N ILE A 67 -1.48 -0.01 15.26
CA ILE A 67 -2.35 -1.19 15.19
C ILE A 67 -3.18 -1.09 13.90
N GLU A 68 -2.99 -2.05 13.00
CA GLU A 68 -3.83 -2.19 11.81
C GLU A 68 -5.20 -2.71 12.21
N VAL A 69 -6.25 -2.07 11.71
CA VAL A 69 -7.65 -2.43 11.94
C VAL A 69 -8.33 -2.75 10.63
N ASP A 70 -9.11 -3.83 10.60
CA ASP A 70 -9.86 -4.20 9.40
C ASP A 70 -11.21 -3.50 9.40
N THR A 71 -11.35 -2.53 8.51
CA THR A 71 -12.62 -1.80 8.31
C THR A 71 -13.34 -2.26 7.04
N GLY A 72 -13.15 -3.52 6.64
CA GLY A 72 -13.87 -4.18 5.56
C GLY A 72 -13.03 -4.59 4.35
N ALA A 73 -11.71 -4.43 4.41
CA ALA A 73 -10.81 -4.92 3.36
C ALA A 73 -10.57 -6.43 3.44
N LYS A 74 -10.76 -7.03 4.63
CA LYS A 74 -10.63 -8.48 4.85
C LYS A 74 -9.26 -9.03 4.42
N ARG A 75 -8.20 -8.29 4.76
CA ARG A 75 -6.81 -8.66 4.44
C ARG A 75 -5.98 -8.89 5.69
N CYS A 76 -5.70 -7.81 6.43
CA CYS A 76 -5.02 -7.80 7.71
C CYS A 76 -5.80 -6.86 8.64
N GLY A 77 -5.45 -6.87 9.92
CA GLY A 77 -6.02 -5.98 10.91
C GLY A 77 -6.90 -6.68 11.93
N VAL A 78 -6.93 -6.12 13.15
CA VAL A 78 -7.84 -6.57 14.20
C VAL A 78 -9.29 -6.29 13.81
N GLN A 79 -10.18 -7.19 14.24
CA GLN A 79 -11.53 -7.29 13.71
C GLN A 79 -12.59 -6.55 14.54
N SER A 80 -12.21 -5.93 15.66
CA SER A 80 -13.12 -5.15 16.50
C SER A 80 -12.39 -4.02 17.24
N PRO A 81 -13.13 -2.97 17.66
CA PRO A 81 -12.55 -1.91 18.50
C PRO A 81 -11.97 -2.45 19.82
N GLN A 82 -12.67 -3.40 20.44
CA GLN A 82 -12.22 -4.05 21.69
C GLN A 82 -10.91 -4.79 21.49
N ALA A 83 -10.74 -5.48 20.36
CA ALA A 83 -9.50 -6.18 20.04
C ALA A 83 -8.34 -5.18 19.85
N ALA A 84 -8.58 -4.03 19.20
CA ALA A 84 -7.58 -2.97 19.06
C ALA A 84 -7.15 -2.40 20.43
N ILE A 85 -8.12 -2.13 21.31
CA ILE A 85 -7.86 -1.60 22.66
C ILE A 85 -7.07 -2.62 23.49
N ALA A 86 -7.52 -3.88 23.50
CA ALA A 86 -6.85 -4.96 24.23
C ALA A 86 -5.40 -5.16 23.74
N LEU A 87 -5.19 -5.16 22.42
CA LEU A 87 -3.86 -5.25 21.84
C LEU A 87 -3.00 -4.04 22.22
N GLY A 88 -3.55 -2.82 22.17
CA GLY A 88 -2.86 -1.60 22.59
C GLY A 88 -2.38 -1.68 24.05
N GLN A 89 -3.23 -2.15 24.96
CA GLN A 89 -2.89 -2.35 26.38
C GLN A 89 -1.78 -3.38 26.60
N GLN A 90 -1.65 -4.38 25.73
CA GLN A 90 -0.57 -5.35 25.79
C GLN A 90 0.73 -4.77 25.22
N ILE A 91 0.65 -4.10 24.08
CA ILE A 91 1.82 -3.57 23.35
C ILE A 91 2.58 -2.51 24.14
N VAL A 92 1.87 -1.61 24.85
CA VAL A 92 2.53 -0.54 25.62
C VAL A 92 3.40 -1.08 26.77
N LYS A 93 3.27 -2.36 27.13
CA LYS A 93 4.08 -3.03 28.15
C LYS A 93 5.35 -3.66 27.57
N LEU A 94 5.47 -3.75 26.25
CA LEU A 94 6.59 -4.42 25.59
C LEU A 94 7.79 -3.47 25.42
N PRO A 95 9.03 -3.94 25.66
CA PRO A 95 10.23 -3.15 25.41
C PRO A 95 10.44 -2.93 23.91
N GLY A 96 11.03 -1.79 23.55
CA GLY A 96 11.42 -1.51 22.16
C GLY A 96 10.27 -1.22 21.19
N ILE A 97 9.05 -1.06 21.70
CA ILE A 97 7.88 -0.69 20.91
C ILE A 97 7.30 0.63 21.44
N LYS A 98 6.97 1.53 20.51
CA LYS A 98 6.28 2.79 20.80
C LYS A 98 4.96 2.82 20.04
N LEU A 99 3.86 2.51 20.73
CA LEU A 99 2.53 2.64 20.14
C LEU A 99 2.26 4.12 19.81
N GLN A 100 1.80 4.40 18.60
CA GLN A 100 1.47 5.76 18.14
C GLN A 100 -0.03 5.93 17.83
N GLY A 101 -0.77 4.85 17.64
CA GLY A 101 -2.18 4.88 17.30
C GLY A 101 -2.55 3.72 16.37
N VAL A 102 -3.37 3.99 15.37
CA VAL A 102 -3.94 2.96 14.50
C VAL A 102 -3.84 3.29 13.01
N MET A 103 -3.97 2.25 12.19
CA MET A 103 -3.97 2.34 10.73
C MET A 103 -5.15 1.58 10.16
N THR A 104 -5.81 2.13 9.14
CA THR A 104 -6.80 1.43 8.32
C THR A 104 -6.45 1.52 6.83
N TYR A 105 -6.93 0.57 6.03
CA TYR A 105 -6.84 0.62 4.58
C TYR A 105 -7.89 -0.28 3.89
N PRO A 106 -8.61 0.20 2.86
CA PRO A 106 -8.70 1.60 2.44
C PRO A 106 -9.59 2.41 3.40
N SER A 107 -9.50 3.73 3.35
CA SER A 107 -10.43 4.63 4.04
C SER A 107 -11.84 4.44 3.50
N ARG A 108 -12.80 4.22 4.40
CA ARG A 108 -14.22 3.97 4.10
C ARG A 108 -15.08 4.81 5.04
N SER A 109 -16.06 5.56 4.53
CA SER A 109 -16.89 6.42 5.39
C SER A 109 -17.65 5.62 6.46
N GLU A 110 -18.03 4.39 6.14
CA GLU A 110 -18.72 3.45 7.04
C GLU A 110 -17.85 3.01 8.22
N SER A 111 -16.52 3.21 8.14
CA SER A 111 -15.59 2.87 9.22
C SER A 111 -15.59 3.88 10.36
N LYS A 112 -16.23 5.05 10.20
CA LYS A 112 -16.19 6.13 11.18
C LYS A 112 -16.60 5.70 12.60
N PRO A 113 -17.75 5.02 12.81
CA PRO A 113 -18.14 4.60 14.16
C PRO A 113 -17.12 3.65 14.81
N PHE A 114 -16.57 2.73 14.02
CA PHE A 114 -15.55 1.78 14.48
C PHE A 114 -14.28 2.51 14.93
N LEU A 115 -13.80 3.49 14.14
CA LEU A 115 -12.59 4.26 14.45
C LEU A 115 -12.80 5.22 15.63
N ASP A 116 -13.97 5.83 15.74
CA ASP A 116 -14.32 6.71 16.86
C ASP A 116 -14.39 5.91 18.18
N GLU A 117 -14.94 4.69 18.17
CA GLU A 117 -14.96 3.80 19.34
C GLU A 117 -13.55 3.41 19.80
N ILE A 118 -12.63 3.15 18.86
CA ILE A 118 -11.21 2.92 19.18
C ILE A 118 -10.59 4.16 19.80
N ARG A 119 -10.79 5.35 19.21
CA ARG A 119 -10.23 6.61 19.72
C ARG A 119 -10.67 6.85 21.17
N GLU A 120 -11.97 6.71 21.45
CA GLU A 120 -12.53 6.85 22.79
C GLU A 120 -12.03 5.76 23.76
N GLY A 121 -11.90 4.52 23.28
CA GLY A 121 -11.37 3.41 24.06
C GLY A 121 -9.90 3.59 24.43
N PHE A 122 -9.08 4.07 23.49
CA PHE A 122 -7.68 4.39 23.72
C PHE A 122 -7.54 5.53 24.72
N GLN A 123 -8.33 6.60 24.56
CA GLN A 123 -8.35 7.71 25.50
C GLN A 123 -8.71 7.26 26.92
N ARG A 124 -9.77 6.46 27.09
CA ARG A 124 -10.18 5.92 28.40
C ARG A 124 -9.12 5.01 29.02
N ALA A 125 -8.40 4.24 28.20
CA ALA A 125 -7.34 3.35 28.65
C ALA A 125 -5.98 4.05 28.85
N GLY A 126 -5.88 5.35 28.57
CA GLY A 126 -4.62 6.10 28.65
C GLY A 126 -3.58 5.67 27.59
N LEU A 127 -4.04 5.16 26.44
CA LEU A 127 -3.18 4.71 25.34
C LEU A 127 -2.89 5.86 24.35
N PRO A 128 -1.70 5.90 23.72
CA PRO A 128 -1.38 6.86 22.67
C PRO A 128 -2.29 6.72 21.44
N PHE A 129 -2.80 7.85 20.93
CA PHE A 129 -3.59 7.93 19.70
C PHE A 129 -3.20 9.16 18.89
N ASP A 130 -1.89 9.36 18.70
CA ASP A 130 -1.34 10.50 17.95
C ASP A 130 -1.55 10.35 16.43
N VAL A 131 -1.62 9.09 15.97
CA VAL A 131 -1.72 8.75 14.55
C VAL A 131 -2.98 7.93 14.26
N LEU A 132 -3.82 8.45 13.37
CA LEU A 132 -4.79 7.67 12.61
C LEU A 132 -4.37 7.72 11.15
N SER A 133 -3.75 6.64 10.67
CA SER A 133 -3.28 6.52 9.30
C SER A 133 -4.34 5.85 8.42
N GLY A 134 -4.87 6.60 7.45
CA GLY A 134 -5.80 6.08 6.46
C GLY A 134 -5.23 6.20 5.05
N GLY A 135 -6.01 5.80 4.05
CA GLY A 135 -5.70 6.20 2.68
C GLY A 135 -6.25 5.28 1.62
N GLY A 136 -5.53 5.23 0.51
CA GLY A 136 -6.04 4.81 -0.78
C GLY A 136 -6.23 6.02 -1.67
N THR A 137 -5.69 5.92 -2.87
CA THR A 137 -5.80 7.01 -3.83
C THR A 137 -7.24 7.23 -4.26
N GLY A 138 -7.73 8.47 -4.22
CA GLY A 138 -9.13 8.82 -4.46
C GLY A 138 -10.00 8.80 -3.20
N TYR A 139 -9.43 8.47 -2.04
CA TYR A 139 -10.11 8.45 -0.73
C TYR A 139 -9.60 9.56 0.20
N GLU A 140 -9.02 10.63 -0.34
CA GLU A 140 -8.44 11.75 0.41
C GLU A 140 -9.50 12.46 1.26
N ALA A 141 -10.65 12.79 0.66
CA ALA A 141 -11.77 13.44 1.35
C ALA A 141 -12.34 12.55 2.47
N ILE A 142 -12.53 11.26 2.18
CA ILE A 142 -13.01 10.28 3.17
C ILE A 142 -12.03 10.17 4.33
N SER A 143 -10.71 10.09 4.05
CA SER A 143 -9.69 10.04 5.11
C SER A 143 -9.78 11.26 6.02
N LYS A 144 -9.99 12.46 5.45
CA LYS A 144 -10.19 13.69 6.21
C LYS A 144 -11.45 13.63 7.09
N GLU A 145 -12.58 13.13 6.56
CA GLU A 145 -13.84 12.98 7.31
C GLU A 145 -13.73 11.98 8.47
N LEU A 146 -12.93 10.93 8.31
CA LEU A 146 -12.61 9.97 9.38
C LEU A 146 -11.73 10.59 10.49
N GLY A 147 -11.15 11.77 10.25
CA GLY A 147 -10.19 12.41 11.14
C GLY A 147 -8.82 11.75 11.09
N CYS A 148 -8.44 11.18 9.94
CA CYS A 148 -7.09 10.66 9.74
C CYS A 148 -6.07 11.80 9.85
N THR A 149 -5.02 11.59 10.63
CA THR A 149 -3.90 12.53 10.76
C THR A 149 -2.83 12.31 9.69
N GLU A 150 -2.91 11.18 8.97
CA GLU A 150 -2.06 10.83 7.84
C GLU A 150 -2.91 10.22 6.71
N HIS A 151 -2.62 10.58 5.46
CA HIS A 151 -3.24 10.00 4.27
C HIS A 151 -2.20 9.30 3.38
N ARG A 152 -2.48 8.06 3.00
CA ARG A 152 -1.58 7.19 2.21
C ARG A 152 -2.09 6.95 0.79
N ALA A 153 -1.97 7.97 -0.06
CA ALA A 153 -2.12 7.81 -1.51
C ALA A 153 -0.80 7.32 -2.12
N GLY A 154 -0.89 6.41 -3.10
CA GLY A 154 0.29 5.93 -3.84
C GLY A 154 0.08 6.03 -5.35
N SER A 155 -0.96 5.36 -5.86
CA SER A 155 -1.18 5.23 -7.30
C SER A 155 -1.54 6.54 -8.01
N TYR A 156 -1.88 7.64 -7.34
CA TYR A 156 -2.22 8.91 -8.03
C TYR A 156 -1.06 9.44 -8.89
N LEU A 157 0.18 9.16 -8.49
CA LEU A 157 1.34 9.68 -9.19
C LEU A 157 1.41 9.13 -10.61
N TRP A 158 1.05 7.86 -10.78
CA TRP A 158 1.13 7.16 -12.06
C TRP A 158 -0.23 7.02 -12.73
N GLU A 159 -1.30 7.09 -11.95
CA GLU A 159 -2.61 6.59 -12.32
C GLU A 159 -2.52 5.14 -12.86
N GLY A 160 -3.49 4.74 -13.67
CA GLY A 160 -3.51 3.46 -14.35
C GLY A 160 -4.83 3.29 -15.07
N ASN A 161 -4.83 2.51 -16.15
CA ASN A 161 -6.01 2.35 -17.01
C ASN A 161 -7.26 1.96 -16.21
N SER A 162 -7.12 1.06 -15.23
CA SER A 162 -8.22 0.66 -14.34
C SER A 162 -8.79 1.82 -13.53
N ARG A 163 -7.95 2.73 -13.03
CA ARG A 163 -8.39 3.89 -12.23
C ARG A 163 -9.04 4.94 -13.12
N ILE A 164 -8.41 5.25 -14.25
CA ILE A 164 -8.93 6.20 -15.25
C ILE A 164 -10.33 5.77 -15.71
N LYS A 165 -10.52 4.50 -16.07
CA LYS A 165 -11.83 3.97 -16.50
C LYS A 165 -12.88 3.94 -15.38
N SER A 166 -12.47 3.93 -14.11
CA SER A 166 -13.38 3.88 -12.96
C SER A 166 -13.86 5.25 -12.48
N ARG A 167 -13.37 6.34 -13.07
CA ARG A 167 -13.53 7.71 -12.55
C ARG A 167 -13.78 8.69 -13.68
N ALA A 168 -14.93 9.37 -13.64
CA ALA A 168 -15.31 10.33 -14.67
C ALA A 168 -14.45 11.61 -14.68
N ASP A 169 -13.76 11.90 -13.58
CA ASP A 169 -12.86 13.06 -13.42
C ASP A 169 -11.41 12.77 -13.83
N LEU A 170 -11.11 11.57 -14.35
CA LEU A 170 -9.79 11.18 -14.83
C LEU A 170 -9.82 10.90 -16.34
N SER A 171 -8.71 11.24 -17.01
CA SER A 171 -8.42 10.91 -18.40
C SER A 171 -7.05 10.23 -18.50
N ASP A 172 -6.76 9.66 -19.67
CA ASP A 172 -5.47 9.09 -20.05
C ASP A 172 -4.31 10.10 -19.99
N GLU A 173 -4.58 11.39 -20.18
CA GLU A 173 -3.62 12.49 -19.99
C GLU A 173 -3.05 12.55 -18.56
N ARG A 174 -3.78 12.05 -17.55
CA ARG A 174 -3.33 12.04 -16.15
C ARG A 174 -2.30 10.97 -15.83
N CYS A 175 -2.16 9.95 -16.67
CA CYS A 175 -1.13 8.94 -16.51
C CYS A 175 0.17 9.46 -17.13
N PRO A 176 1.28 9.65 -16.40
CA PRO A 176 2.57 10.05 -16.99
C PRO A 176 3.38 8.85 -17.50
N LEU A 177 3.03 7.62 -17.14
CA LEU A 177 3.77 6.44 -17.54
C LEU A 177 3.47 6.08 -19.01
N ARG A 178 4.52 5.93 -19.82
CA ARG A 178 4.43 5.44 -21.20
C ARG A 178 5.34 4.23 -21.36
N ILE A 179 4.86 3.24 -22.09
CA ILE A 179 5.65 2.08 -22.51
C ILE A 179 5.80 2.21 -24.03
N ILE A 180 7.03 2.26 -24.49
CA ILE A 180 7.35 2.37 -25.91
C ILE A 180 7.61 0.96 -26.42
N CYS A 181 6.87 0.55 -27.45
CA CYS A 181 7.04 -0.72 -28.13
C CYS A 181 7.21 -0.49 -29.63
N THR A 182 7.91 -1.41 -30.28
CA THR A 182 8.11 -1.44 -31.73
C THR A 182 7.20 -2.48 -32.36
N VAL A 183 6.56 -2.14 -33.48
CA VAL A 183 5.90 -3.14 -34.33
C VAL A 183 6.98 -4.01 -34.98
N VAL A 184 6.99 -5.30 -34.65
CA VAL A 184 7.98 -6.28 -35.16
C VAL A 184 7.40 -7.21 -36.22
N SER A 185 6.07 -7.24 -36.38
CA SER A 185 5.42 -8.02 -37.44
C SER A 185 4.03 -7.47 -37.77
N THR A 186 3.67 -7.53 -39.06
CA THR A 186 2.33 -7.22 -39.58
C THR A 186 1.80 -8.44 -40.37
N PRO A 187 1.52 -9.57 -39.68
CA PRO A 187 1.28 -10.86 -40.36
C PRO A 187 -0.08 -10.95 -41.07
N THR A 188 -1.04 -10.08 -40.74
CA THR A 188 -2.37 -10.01 -41.37
C THR A 188 -2.80 -8.55 -41.48
N ALA A 189 -3.91 -8.29 -42.18
CA ALA A 189 -4.45 -6.94 -42.34
C ALA A 189 -5.04 -6.36 -41.03
N ASP A 190 -5.43 -7.23 -40.09
CA ASP A 190 -6.13 -6.90 -38.84
C ASP A 190 -5.28 -7.09 -37.58
N ARG A 191 -4.02 -7.55 -37.71
CA ARG A 191 -3.14 -7.85 -36.58
C ARG A 191 -1.73 -7.35 -36.79
N ILE A 192 -1.21 -6.69 -35.76
CA ILE A 192 0.21 -6.39 -35.61
C ILE A 192 0.76 -7.05 -34.34
N ILE A 193 2.06 -7.30 -34.34
CA ILE A 193 2.80 -7.83 -33.21
C ILE A 193 3.81 -6.77 -32.74
N ILE A 194 3.81 -6.48 -31.44
CA ILE A 194 4.75 -5.57 -30.80
C ILE A 194 5.78 -6.34 -29.95
N ASP A 195 6.98 -5.77 -29.76
CA ASP A 195 8.06 -6.29 -28.91
C ASP A 195 7.84 -6.13 -27.38
N GLY A 196 6.59 -5.86 -26.97
CA GLY A 196 6.21 -5.73 -25.58
C GLY A 196 5.25 -6.84 -25.14
N GLY A 197 5.74 -7.80 -24.35
CA GLY A 197 4.96 -8.89 -23.76
C GLY A 197 4.82 -8.80 -22.23
N GLN A 198 4.61 -9.95 -21.59
CA GLN A 198 4.44 -10.06 -20.12
C GLN A 198 5.62 -9.49 -19.32
N LYS A 199 6.84 -9.56 -19.85
CA LYS A 199 8.03 -8.97 -19.21
C LYS A 199 8.04 -7.45 -19.24
N THR A 200 7.32 -6.83 -20.18
CA THR A 200 7.25 -5.38 -20.35
C THR A 200 6.10 -4.77 -19.57
N PHE A 201 4.92 -5.40 -19.61
CA PHE A 201 3.69 -4.81 -19.04
C PHE A 201 3.33 -5.36 -17.64
N CYS A 202 3.12 -6.67 -17.53
CA CYS A 202 2.84 -7.44 -16.31
C CYS A 202 2.52 -8.89 -16.73
N SER A 203 2.74 -9.88 -15.87
CA SER A 203 2.38 -11.29 -16.15
C SER A 203 0.88 -11.53 -16.37
N TYR A 204 -0.01 -10.69 -15.80
CA TYR A 204 -1.47 -10.83 -15.90
C TYR A 204 -2.17 -9.46 -15.94
N PRO A 205 -1.99 -8.64 -16.99
CA PRO A 205 -2.66 -7.36 -17.05
C PRO A 205 -4.18 -7.57 -17.25
N PRO A 206 -5.05 -6.66 -16.79
CA PRO A 206 -6.47 -6.72 -17.15
C PRO A 206 -6.63 -6.46 -18.65
N THR A 207 -7.56 -7.15 -19.32
CA THR A 207 -7.86 -6.92 -20.74
C THR A 207 -8.75 -5.69 -20.93
N PRO A 208 -8.48 -4.81 -21.91
CA PRO A 208 -7.32 -4.82 -22.81
C PRO A 208 -6.02 -4.48 -22.08
N TYR A 209 -4.92 -5.17 -22.44
CA TYR A 209 -3.66 -5.19 -21.69
C TYR A 209 -2.84 -3.89 -21.73
N GLY A 210 -3.37 -2.85 -22.38
CA GLY A 210 -2.80 -1.53 -22.53
C GLY A 210 -3.83 -0.57 -23.14
N TYR A 211 -3.41 0.66 -23.39
CA TYR A 211 -4.21 1.68 -24.06
C TYR A 211 -3.29 2.49 -24.98
N CYS A 212 -3.61 2.54 -26.27
CA CYS A 212 -2.90 3.38 -27.23
C CYS A 212 -3.61 4.73 -27.29
N ILE A 213 -2.89 5.81 -26.97
CA ILE A 213 -3.49 7.13 -26.81
C ILE A 213 -3.80 7.74 -28.17
N GLU A 214 -2.88 7.59 -29.13
CA GLU A 214 -3.01 8.11 -30.49
C GLU A 214 -4.04 7.33 -31.32
N HIS A 215 -4.25 6.06 -30.96
CA HIS A 215 -5.14 5.13 -31.65
C HIS A 215 -6.03 4.40 -30.62
N PRO A 216 -7.00 5.07 -29.98
CA PRO A 216 -7.83 4.47 -28.93
C PRO A 216 -8.71 3.30 -29.41
N GLU A 217 -8.90 3.16 -30.73
CA GLU A 217 -9.60 2.07 -31.39
C GLU A 217 -8.82 0.74 -31.41
N ILE A 218 -7.47 0.81 -31.37
CA ILE A 218 -6.64 -0.40 -31.36
C ILE A 218 -6.45 -0.88 -29.92
N HIS A 219 -6.31 -2.20 -29.75
CA HIS A 219 -6.13 -2.74 -28.40
C HIS A 219 -5.28 -4.01 -28.38
N ILE A 220 -4.52 -4.15 -27.29
CA ILE A 220 -3.73 -5.34 -27.02
C ILE A 220 -4.66 -6.43 -26.46
N TYR A 221 -4.90 -7.48 -27.24
CA TYR A 221 -5.82 -8.57 -26.90
C TYR A 221 -5.10 -9.85 -26.44
N GLY A 222 -3.79 -9.94 -26.63
CA GLY A 222 -2.98 -11.11 -26.27
C GLY A 222 -1.55 -10.75 -25.90
N MET A 223 -0.93 -11.54 -25.02
CA MET A 223 0.49 -11.42 -24.69
C MET A 223 1.16 -12.79 -24.55
N SER A 224 2.32 -12.93 -25.16
CA SER A 224 3.33 -13.92 -24.80
C SER A 224 4.40 -13.29 -23.89
N VAL A 225 5.48 -14.01 -23.60
CA VAL A 225 6.58 -13.51 -22.74
C VAL A 225 7.18 -12.21 -23.28
N GLU A 226 7.46 -12.16 -24.59
CA GLU A 226 8.17 -11.04 -25.25
C GLU A 226 7.30 -10.28 -26.28
N HIS A 227 6.13 -10.81 -26.65
CA HIS A 227 5.31 -10.21 -27.71
C HIS A 227 3.90 -9.86 -27.25
N GLY A 228 3.41 -8.71 -27.68
CA GLY A 228 2.03 -8.26 -27.57
C GLY A 228 1.30 -8.41 -28.91
N HIS A 229 0.05 -8.86 -28.85
CA HIS A 229 -0.82 -9.01 -30.01
C HIS A 229 -1.83 -7.87 -30.01
N VAL A 230 -1.85 -7.09 -31.08
CA VAL A 230 -2.70 -5.90 -31.19
C VAL A 230 -3.68 -6.09 -32.33
N ASP A 231 -4.95 -5.85 -32.04
CA ASP A 231 -6.02 -5.80 -33.02
C ASP A 231 -6.06 -4.39 -33.62
N VAL A 232 -5.92 -4.31 -34.94
CA VAL A 232 -5.96 -3.07 -35.73
C VAL A 232 -7.09 -3.08 -36.76
N SER A 233 -8.08 -3.96 -36.61
CA SER A 233 -9.21 -4.10 -37.54
C SER A 233 -10.10 -2.84 -37.67
N GLN A 234 -9.98 -1.90 -36.73
CA GLN A 234 -10.72 -0.63 -36.72
C GLN A 234 -9.85 0.61 -37.04
N SER A 235 -8.58 0.40 -37.39
CA SER A 235 -7.65 1.49 -37.77
C SER A 235 -7.93 2.07 -39.15
#